data_AF-A0A7S2WRP6-F1
#
_entry.id   AF-A0A7S2WRP6-F1
#
_cell.length_a   1.000
_cell.length_b   1.000
_cell.length_c   1.000
_cell.angle_alpha   90.00
_cell.angle_beta   90.00
_cell.angle_gamma   90.00
#
_symmetry.space_group_name_H-M   'P 1'
#
loop_
_entity.id
_entity.type
_entity.pdbx_description
1 polymer ?
#
loop_
_entity_poly.entity_id
_entity_poly.type
_entity_poly.pdbx_seq_one_letter_code
_entity_poly.pdbx_strand_id
1 'polypeptide(L)'
;EAVRGAEDVLDCVVLYPLGRVSRVQEGQMLHAGSTSANAHVVAVEGTSDDLDVPCEALFRDARFKAANRLGTVNSVNITRLLVQTCHFFFGYLSMLPPAAEVA
;
A
#
# COMPACT_ATOMS: atom_id res chain seq x y z
N GLU A 1 -2.59 -4.87 10.21
CA GLU A 1 -1.70 -6.04 9.95
C GLU A 1 -0.30 -5.66 9.50
N ALA A 2 -0.06 -5.18 8.28
CA ALA A 2 1.30 -4.99 7.76
C ALA A 2 2.22 -4.06 8.61
N VAL A 3 1.64 -3.15 9.38
CA VAL A 3 2.38 -2.19 10.22
C VAL A 3 2.22 -2.43 11.72
N ARG A 4 1.44 -3.44 12.12
CA ARG A 4 1.20 -3.78 13.53
C ARG A 4 2.51 -4.28 14.15
N GLY A 5 2.87 -3.78 15.33
CA GLY A 5 4.13 -4.13 16.00
C GLY A 5 5.36 -3.34 15.54
N ALA A 6 5.17 -2.37 14.64
CA ALA A 6 6.22 -1.47 14.15
C ALA A 6 5.98 -0.01 14.60
N GLU A 7 5.23 0.18 15.69
CA GLU A 7 4.79 1.50 16.16
C GLU A 7 5.97 2.43 16.51
N ASP A 8 7.10 1.86 16.93
CA ASP A 8 8.30 2.62 17.30
C ASP A 8 9.07 3.19 16.09
N VAL A 9 8.78 2.70 14.88
CA VAL A 9 9.63 2.97 13.70
C VAL A 9 8.86 3.40 12.45
N LEU A 10 7.53 3.25 12.43
CA LEU A 10 6.71 3.50 11.25
C LEU A 10 5.30 3.98 11.59
N ASP A 11 4.91 5.09 10.99
CA ASP A 11 3.51 5.52 10.85
C ASP A 11 3.04 5.33 9.41
N CYS A 12 1.80 4.85 9.26
CA CYS A 12 1.15 4.64 7.97
C CYS A 12 -0.08 5.54 7.87
N VAL A 13 -0.10 6.44 6.90
CA VAL A 13 -1.24 7.31 6.61
C VAL A 13 -1.87 6.88 5.29
N VAL A 14 -3.15 6.55 5.34
CA VAL A 14 -3.95 6.12 4.18
C VAL A 14 -5.03 7.14 3.93
N LEU A 15 -4.98 7.78 2.76
CA LEU A 15 -6.06 8.63 2.26
C LEU A 15 -6.92 7.81 1.31
N TYR A 16 -8.24 7.92 1.42
CA TYR A 16 -9.16 7.31 0.46
C TYR A 16 -10.32 8.25 0.10
N PRO A 17 -10.83 8.20 -1.14
CA PRO A 17 -11.92 9.08 -1.55
C PRO A 17 -13.24 8.65 -0.91
N LEU A 18 -13.85 9.56 -0.16
CA LEU A 18 -15.10 9.31 0.58
C LEU A 18 -16.21 8.89 -0.39
N GLY A 19 -16.89 7.79 -0.06
CA GLY A 19 -18.01 7.27 -0.85
C GLY A 19 -17.62 6.70 -2.22
N ARG A 20 -16.32 6.57 -2.52
CA ARG A 20 -15.81 6.03 -3.80
C ARG A 20 -15.05 4.72 -3.67
N VAL A 21 -15.06 4.13 -2.49
CA VAL A 21 -14.56 2.78 -2.22
C VAL A 21 -15.74 1.87 -1.85
N SER A 22 -15.60 0.57 -2.08
CA SER A 22 -16.62 -0.39 -1.64
C SER A 22 -16.69 -0.42 -0.11
N ARG A 23 -17.86 -0.78 0.43
CA ARG A 23 -18.07 -0.95 1.87
C ARG A 23 -17.10 -1.95 2.50
N VAL A 24 -16.72 -2.99 1.75
CA VAL A 24 -15.74 -3.99 2.23
C VAL A 24 -14.35 -3.37 2.35
N GLN A 25 -13.91 -2.62 1.34
CA GLN A 25 -12.62 -1.94 1.37
C GLN A 25 -12.56 -0.89 2.50
N GLU A 26 -13.60 -0.08 2.63
CA GLU A 26 -13.71 0.89 3.73
C GLU A 26 -13.66 0.21 5.09
N GLY A 27 -14.45 -0.86 5.28
CA GLY A 27 -14.45 -1.64 6.52
C GLY A 27 -13.08 -2.21 6.86
N GLN A 28 -12.34 -2.72 5.87
CA GLN A 28 -10.98 -3.23 6.07
C GLN A 28 -10.01 -2.12 6.50
N MET A 29 -10.06 -0.95 5.85
CA MET A 29 -9.20 0.18 6.19
C MET A 29 -9.52 0.73 7.58
N LEU A 30 -10.80 1.00 7.88
CA LEU A 30 -11.23 1.52 9.18
C LEU A 30 -10.93 0.53 10.32
N HIS A 31 -11.07 -0.77 10.09
CA HIS A 31 -10.67 -1.78 11.08
C HIS A 31 -9.15 -1.78 11.33
N ALA A 32 -8.35 -1.63 10.29
CA ALA A 32 -6.90 -1.52 10.46
C ALA A 32 -6.52 -0.28 11.28
N GLY A 33 -7.16 0.87 10.99
CA GLY A 33 -6.95 2.12 11.73
C GLY A 33 -7.46 2.09 13.17
N SER A 34 -8.53 1.35 13.46
CA SER A 34 -9.04 1.23 14.83
C SER A 34 -8.25 0.24 15.69
N THR A 35 -7.52 -0.69 15.07
CA THR A 35 -6.81 -1.76 15.79
C THR A 35 -5.29 -1.60 15.82
N SER A 36 -4.73 -0.60 15.13
CA SER A 36 -3.27 -0.35 15.08
C SER A 36 -3.00 1.13 15.34
N ALA A 37 -2.19 1.43 16.37
CA ALA A 37 -1.94 2.82 16.79
C ALA A 37 -1.19 3.67 15.76
N ASN A 38 -0.47 3.02 14.85
CA ASN A 38 0.34 3.63 13.80
C ASN A 38 -0.32 3.55 12.40
N ALA A 39 -1.62 3.25 12.33
CA ALA A 39 -2.39 3.25 11.09
C ALA A 39 -3.44 4.37 11.14
N HIS A 40 -3.21 5.42 10.34
CA HIS A 40 -4.05 6.61 10.29
C HIS A 40 -4.85 6.59 8.98
N VAL A 41 -6.16 6.41 9.07
CA VAL A 41 -7.02 6.26 7.90
C VAL A 41 -7.94 7.48 7.81
N VAL A 42 -7.86 8.20 6.69
CA VAL A 42 -8.56 9.47 6.49
C VAL A 42 -9.39 9.40 5.22
N ALA A 43 -10.70 9.58 5.38
CA ALA A 43 -11.60 9.78 4.26
C ALA A 43 -11.50 11.23 3.78
N VAL A 44 -11.34 11.43 2.48
CA VAL A 44 -11.14 12.75 1.86
C VAL A 44 -12.17 12.94 0.76
N GLU A 45 -12.75 14.14 0.67
CA GLU A 45 -13.64 14.49 -0.45
C GLU A 45 -12.84 14.59 -1.76
N GLY A 46 -13.42 14.09 -2.86
CA GLY A 46 -12.80 14.11 -4.18
C GLY A 46 -12.67 12.73 -4.81
N THR A 47 -11.77 12.62 -5.78
CA THR A 47 -11.41 11.39 -6.51
C THR A 47 -10.04 10.88 -6.10
N SER A 48 -9.69 9.66 -6.51
CA SER A 48 -8.34 9.12 -6.25
C SER A 48 -7.23 10.03 -6.79
N ASP A 49 -7.45 10.65 -7.95
CA ASP A 49 -6.45 11.53 -8.58
C ASP A 49 -6.34 12.87 -7.83
N ASP A 50 -7.44 13.37 -7.25
CA ASP A 50 -7.41 14.59 -6.44
C ASP A 50 -6.59 14.39 -5.15
N LEU A 51 -6.57 13.17 -4.61
CA LEU A 51 -5.80 12.81 -3.42
C LEU A 51 -4.29 12.76 -3.70
N ASP A 52 -3.87 12.54 -4.95
CA ASP A 52 -2.45 12.51 -5.32
C ASP A 52 -1.83 13.92 -5.33
N VAL A 53 -2.60 14.96 -5.65
CA VAL A 53 -2.11 16.36 -5.70
C VAL A 53 -1.43 16.80 -4.39
N PRO A 54 -2.07 16.71 -3.21
CA PRO A 54 -1.41 17.08 -1.95
C PRO A 54 -0.26 16.11 -1.59
N CYS A 55 -0.38 14.83 -1.93
CA CYS A 55 0.69 13.85 -1.69
C CYS A 55 1.94 14.20 -2.47
N GLU A 56 1.82 14.48 -3.77
CA GLU A 56 2.91 14.91 -4.62
C GLU A 56 3.56 16.20 -4.13
N ALA A 57 2.75 17.18 -3.69
CA ALA A 57 3.27 18.42 -3.11
C ALA A 57 4.16 18.14 -1.90
N LEU A 58 3.75 17.23 -1.00
CA LEU A 58 4.55 16.81 0.16
C LEU A 58 5.84 16.07 -0.26
N PHE A 59 5.78 15.22 -1.28
CA PHE A 59 6.98 14.51 -1.77
C PHE A 59 8.00 15.41 -2.48
N ARG A 60 7.53 16.52 -3.08
CA ARG A 60 8.38 17.57 -3.68
C ARG A 60 9.03 18.47 -2.62
N ASP A 61 8.44 18.61 -1.44
CA ASP A 61 9.08 19.31 -0.32
C ASP A 61 10.23 18.48 0.27
N ALA A 62 11.45 18.81 -0.13
CA ALA A 62 12.66 18.12 0.33
C ALA A 62 12.88 18.25 1.84
N ARG A 63 12.50 19.39 2.45
CA ARG A 63 12.68 19.63 3.88
C ARG A 63 11.69 18.78 4.68
N PHE A 64 10.42 18.79 4.29
CA PHE A 64 9.39 17.98 4.93
C PHE A 64 9.69 16.48 4.80
N LYS A 65 10.09 16.04 3.61
CA LYS A 65 10.47 14.64 3.35
C LYS A 65 11.64 14.20 4.22
N ALA A 66 12.69 15.02 4.33
CA ALA A 66 13.85 14.69 5.17
C ALA A 66 13.52 14.69 6.66
N ALA A 67 12.71 15.66 7.13
CA ALA A 67 12.32 15.78 8.53
C ALA A 67 11.45 14.60 8.99
N ASN A 68 10.54 14.12 8.13
CA ASN A 68 9.58 13.05 8.47
C ASN A 68 9.95 11.68 7.89
N ARG A 69 11.10 11.55 7.21
CA ARG A 69 11.51 10.32 6.50
C ARG A 69 10.40 9.77 5.60
N LEU A 70 9.74 10.66 4.87
CA LEU A 70 8.51 10.35 4.13
C LEU A 70 8.77 9.32 3.04
N GLY A 71 8.02 8.22 3.06
CA GLY A 71 8.04 7.14 2.08
C GLY A 71 6.65 6.88 1.50
N THR A 72 6.59 6.15 0.37
CA THR A 72 5.33 5.76 -0.28
C THR A 72 5.30 4.26 -0.56
N VAL A 73 4.10 3.69 -0.48
CA VAL A 73 3.79 2.29 -0.84
C VAL A 73 2.81 2.20 -2.02
N ASN A 74 2.61 3.31 -2.75
CA ASN A 74 1.73 3.36 -3.93
C ASN A 74 2.43 2.83 -5.20
N SER A 75 1.82 3.05 -6.36
CA SER A 75 2.27 2.53 -7.67
C SER A 75 3.68 2.95 -8.08
N VAL A 76 4.24 4.03 -7.52
CA VAL A 76 5.60 4.47 -7.85
C VAL A 76 6.69 3.69 -7.11
N ASN A 77 6.32 2.85 -6.13
CA ASN A 77 7.27 2.05 -5.38
C ASN A 77 7.69 0.81 -6.18
N ILE A 78 8.94 0.80 -6.67
CA ILE A 78 9.54 -0.29 -7.48
C ILE A 78 9.52 -1.65 -6.78
N THR A 79 9.56 -1.69 -5.45
CA THR A 79 9.49 -2.94 -4.68
C THR A 79 8.19 -3.69 -4.97
N ARG A 80 7.10 -2.98 -5.27
CA ARG A 80 5.84 -3.63 -5.68
C ARG A 80 6.01 -4.42 -6.97
N LEU A 81 6.68 -3.86 -7.98
CA LEU A 81 6.94 -4.55 -9.23
C LEU A 81 7.78 -5.81 -8.97
N LEU A 82 8.88 -5.66 -8.22
CA LEU A 82 9.78 -6.77 -7.90
C LEU A 82 9.06 -7.93 -7.20
N VAL A 83 8.30 -7.65 -6.14
CA VAL A 83 7.57 -8.70 -5.41
C VAL A 83 6.47 -9.34 -6.25
N GLN A 84 5.81 -8.57 -7.12
CA GLN A 84 4.80 -9.11 -8.02
C GLN A 84 5.38 -10.06 -9.07
N THR A 85 6.64 -9.86 -9.52
CA THR A 85 7.28 -10.77 -10.48
C THR A 85 7.32 -12.22 -10.00
N CYS A 86 7.48 -12.45 -8.70
CA CYS A 86 7.49 -13.80 -8.12
C CYS A 86 6.23 -14.62 -8.48
N HIS A 87 5.08 -13.96 -8.59
CA HIS A 87 3.83 -14.64 -8.93
C HIS A 87 3.81 -15.16 -10.37
N PHE A 88 4.52 -14.51 -11.30
CA PHE A 88 4.64 -14.99 -12.68
C PHE A 88 5.46 -16.28 -12.74
N PHE A 89 6.61 -16.33 -12.04
CA PHE A 89 7.41 -17.55 -11.95
C PHE A 89 6.62 -18.67 -11.26
N PHE A 90 5.98 -18.37 -10.13
CA PHE A 90 5.16 -19.36 -9.42
C PHE A 90 4.02 -19.91 -10.28
N GLY A 91 3.27 -19.03 -10.95
CA GLY A 91 2.18 -19.42 -11.84
C GLY A 91 2.66 -20.28 -13.00
N TYR A 92 3.78 -19.91 -13.64
CA TYR A 92 4.38 -20.69 -14.72
C TYR A 92 4.81 -22.07 -14.25
N LEU A 93 5.56 -22.16 -13.14
CA LEU A 93 6.03 -23.44 -12.59
C LEU A 93 4.88 -24.34 -12.16
N SER A 94 3.77 -23.76 -11.68
CA SER A 94 2.58 -24.51 -11.27
C SER A 94 1.80 -25.13 -12.44
N MET A 95 2.05 -24.68 -13.67
CA MET A 95 1.43 -25.23 -14.89
C MET A 95 2.29 -26.32 -15.55
N LEU A 96 3.54 -26.50 -15.12
CA LEU A 96 4.40 -27.55 -15.66
C LEU A 96 3.91 -28.93 -15.20
N PRO A 97 4.00 -29.96 -16.05
CA PRO A 97 3.71 -31.31 -15.64
C PRO A 97 4.65 -31.72 -14.48
N PRO A 98 4.20 -32.62 -13.59
CA PRO A 98 5.06 -33.17 -12.56
C PRO A 98 6.33 -33.73 -13.21
N ALA A 99 7.49 -33.51 -12.57
CA ALA A 99 8.78 -33.94 -13.10
C ALA A 99 8.86 -35.44 -13.46
N ALA A 100 7.93 -36.27 -12.97
CA ALA A 100 7.81 -37.69 -13.26
C ALA A 100 7.16 -38.03 -14.62
N GLU A 101 6.48 -37.10 -15.29
CA GLU A 101 5.81 -37.33 -16.59
C GLU A 101 6.68 -37.02 -17.81
N VAL A 102 7.88 -36.45 -17.61
CA VAL A 102 8.78 -36.00 -18.68
C VAL A 102 9.99 -36.94 -18.87
N ALA A 103 10.02 -38.07 -18.16
CA ALA A 103 11.02 -39.14 -18.28
C ALA A 103 10.40 -40.40 -18.89
#